data_AF-A0A8J7J1S9-F1
#
_entry.id   AF-A0A8J7J1S9-F1
#
_cell.length_a   1.000
_cell.length_b   1.000
_cell.length_c   1.000
_cell.angle_alpha   90.00
_cell.angle_beta   90.00
_cell.angle_gamma   90.00
#
_symmetry.space_group_name_H-M   'P 1'
#
loop_
_entity.id
_entity.type
_entity.pdbx_description
1 polymer ?
#
loop_
_entity_poly.entity_id
_entity_poly.type
_entity_poly.pdbx_seq_one_letter_code
_entity_poly.pdbx_strand_id
1 'polypeptide(L)'
;MGITKEQIKKALLNSGYLLEDRVNQILIENNWSTIPNSRFKDLKTDIEREIDVVGYKYLNYYSPQVDNIDSTLLIECMNNKEPIVFFENIRPLPSRIAALNFTILNENFWSILSWTQSELKSKKTFVYSSQYCSFTKVQKLIKEFNNGWIALHPDIKHDSINSLFQYIQFKRTEHKDKKNTNEFIKGFYYRPLIILQGELLSVKQKKELEIKNRNHIKFQVAITDNGGKYFDIDVITEKHLPEYLKLIEEEDNAIANMIEKHREKLID
;
A
#
# COMPACT_ATOMS: atom_id res chain seq x y z
N MET A 1 -29.07 -29.58 -9.78
CA MET A 1 -28.51 -28.94 -10.99
C MET A 1 -27.22 -28.25 -10.60
N GLY A 2 -26.13 -28.46 -11.34
CA GLY A 2 -24.84 -27.80 -11.08
C GLY A 2 -24.79 -26.37 -11.61
N ILE A 3 -23.78 -25.61 -11.20
CA ILE A 3 -23.49 -24.27 -11.74
C ILE A 3 -23.05 -24.36 -13.21
N THR A 4 -23.55 -23.46 -14.06
CA THR A 4 -23.18 -23.40 -15.48
C THR A 4 -21.85 -22.66 -15.70
N LYS A 5 -21.19 -22.91 -16.84
CA LYS A 5 -19.95 -22.19 -17.22
C LYS A 5 -20.13 -20.66 -17.24
N GLU A 6 -21.26 -20.17 -17.74
CA GLU A 6 -21.56 -18.74 -17.78
C GLU A 6 -21.74 -18.14 -16.37
N GLN A 7 -22.37 -18.88 -15.46
CA GLN A 7 -22.48 -18.46 -14.06
C GLN A 7 -21.11 -18.44 -13.38
N ILE A 8 -20.23 -19.43 -13.64
CA ILE A 8 -18.85 -19.42 -13.14
C ILE A 8 -18.10 -18.20 -13.65
N LYS A 9 -18.14 -17.94 -14.97
CA LYS A 9 -17.46 -16.80 -15.58
C LYS A 9 -17.94 -15.48 -15.00
N LYS A 10 -19.26 -15.30 -14.87
CA LYS A 10 -19.85 -14.11 -14.26
C LYS A 10 -19.46 -13.98 -12.79
N ALA A 11 -19.40 -15.07 -12.03
CA ALA A 11 -18.95 -15.04 -10.64
C ALA A 11 -17.48 -14.60 -10.53
N LEU A 12 -16.59 -15.17 -11.34
CA LEU A 12 -15.16 -14.83 -11.36
C LEU A 12 -14.92 -13.36 -11.76
N LEU A 13 -15.63 -12.86 -12.78
CA LEU A 13 -15.54 -11.45 -13.21
C LEU A 13 -15.99 -10.46 -12.12
N ASN A 14 -16.86 -10.91 -11.21
CA ASN A 14 -17.34 -10.11 -10.09
C ASN A 14 -16.55 -10.36 -8.78
N SER A 15 -15.52 -11.20 -8.83
CA SER A 15 -14.67 -11.55 -7.68
C SER A 15 -13.33 -10.81 -7.70
N GLY A 16 -12.61 -10.79 -6.57
CA GLY A 16 -11.25 -10.25 -6.49
C GLY A 16 -10.19 -11.09 -7.22
N TYR A 17 -10.38 -12.40 -7.29
CA TYR A 17 -9.35 -13.36 -7.74
C TYR A 17 -8.72 -13.06 -9.10
N LEU A 18 -9.50 -12.59 -10.08
CA LEU A 18 -8.94 -12.27 -11.39
C LEU A 18 -8.08 -11.00 -11.37
N LEU A 19 -8.37 -10.05 -10.48
CA LEU A 19 -7.55 -8.86 -10.29
C LEU A 19 -6.23 -9.24 -9.61
N GLU A 20 -6.30 -10.07 -8.56
CA GLU A 20 -5.13 -10.56 -7.82
C GLU A 20 -4.14 -11.30 -8.74
N ASP A 21 -4.64 -12.20 -9.59
CA ASP A 21 -3.81 -12.92 -10.57
C ASP A 21 -3.11 -11.98 -11.57
N ARG A 22 -3.82 -10.98 -12.10
CA ARG A 22 -3.23 -9.99 -13.02
C ARG A 22 -2.19 -9.11 -12.33
N VAL A 23 -2.47 -8.65 -11.10
CA VAL A 23 -1.52 -7.90 -10.29
C VAL A 23 -0.25 -8.72 -10.04
N ASN A 24 -0.42 -10.00 -9.70
CA ASN A 24 0.68 -10.93 -9.49
C ASN A 24 1.54 -11.10 -10.76
N GLN A 25 0.92 -11.28 -11.93
CA GLN A 25 1.62 -11.36 -13.22
C GLN A 25 2.41 -10.09 -13.53
N ILE A 26 1.82 -8.90 -13.36
CA ILE A 26 2.50 -7.63 -13.59
C ILE A 26 3.73 -7.49 -12.68
N LEU A 27 3.63 -7.89 -11.40
CA LEU A 27 4.78 -7.87 -10.49
C LEU A 27 5.91 -8.78 -10.97
N ILE A 28 5.59 -10.02 -11.33
CA ILE A 28 6.57 -11.00 -11.85
C ILE A 28 7.25 -10.47 -13.12
N GLU A 29 6.49 -9.91 -14.06
CA GLU A 29 7.00 -9.29 -15.29
C GLU A 29 7.95 -8.10 -15.00
N ASN A 30 7.81 -7.47 -13.83
CA ASN A 30 8.68 -6.39 -13.37
C ASN A 30 9.75 -6.85 -12.36
N ASN A 31 10.10 -8.14 -12.37
CA ASN A 31 11.17 -8.76 -11.56
C ASN A 31 10.92 -8.69 -10.04
N TRP A 32 9.67 -8.70 -9.61
CA TRP A 32 9.32 -8.90 -8.20
C TRP A 32 9.11 -10.39 -7.92
N SER A 33 9.59 -10.84 -6.76
CA SER A 33 9.16 -12.12 -6.20
C SER A 33 7.82 -11.92 -5.51
N THR A 34 6.89 -12.88 -5.65
CA THR A 34 5.54 -12.71 -5.11
C THR A 34 5.09 -13.90 -4.26
N ILE A 35 4.27 -13.60 -3.26
CA ILE A 35 3.59 -14.59 -2.41
C ILE A 35 2.10 -14.20 -2.43
N PRO A 36 1.28 -14.84 -3.28
CA PRO A 36 -0.16 -14.63 -3.26
C PRO A 36 -0.76 -15.25 -2.00
N ASN A 37 -1.89 -14.71 -1.54
CA ASN A 37 -2.70 -15.24 -0.43
C ASN A 37 -1.86 -15.44 0.84
N SER A 38 -1.03 -14.45 1.18
CA SER A 38 -0.10 -14.53 2.31
C SER A 38 -0.88 -14.46 3.61
N ARG A 39 -0.85 -15.54 4.39
CA ARG A 39 -1.59 -15.64 5.64
C ARG A 39 -0.75 -15.28 6.85
N PHE A 40 -1.40 -14.69 7.84
CA PHE A 40 -0.78 -14.31 9.10
C PHE A 40 -1.79 -14.36 10.25
N LYS A 41 -1.28 -14.44 11.48
CA LYS A 41 -2.13 -14.45 12.67
C LYS A 41 -2.33 -13.03 13.18
N ASP A 42 -3.58 -12.58 13.32
CA ASP A 42 -3.89 -11.31 13.96
C ASP A 42 -3.49 -11.36 15.44
N LEU A 43 -2.51 -10.54 15.82
CA LEU A 43 -1.95 -10.52 17.18
C LEU A 43 -2.97 -10.16 18.26
N LYS A 44 -4.10 -9.52 17.91
CA LYS A 44 -5.15 -9.12 18.87
C LYS A 44 -6.25 -10.18 19.00
N THR A 45 -6.67 -10.78 17.89
CA THR A 45 -7.84 -11.68 17.85
C THR A 45 -7.47 -13.15 17.74
N ASP A 46 -6.22 -13.47 17.44
CA ASP A 46 -5.71 -14.82 17.19
C ASP A 46 -6.30 -15.49 15.92
N ILE A 47 -7.07 -14.73 15.13
CA ILE A 47 -7.70 -15.20 13.88
C ILE A 47 -6.69 -15.10 12.73
N GLU A 48 -6.67 -16.11 11.86
CA GLU A 48 -5.91 -16.10 10.62
C GLU A 48 -6.51 -15.09 9.64
N ARG A 49 -5.65 -14.21 9.13
CA ARG A 49 -5.97 -13.19 8.13
C ARG A 49 -5.09 -13.39 6.90
N GLU A 50 -5.47 -12.74 5.82
CA GLU A 50 -4.82 -12.87 4.53
C GLU A 50 -4.47 -11.48 3.99
N ILE A 51 -3.36 -11.41 3.25
CA ILE A 51 -3.00 -10.33 2.35
C ILE A 51 -2.99 -10.92 0.95
N ASP A 52 -3.70 -10.30 0.01
CA ASP A 52 -3.89 -10.83 -1.33
C ASP A 52 -2.57 -11.10 -2.06
N VAL A 53 -1.64 -10.13 -2.06
CA VAL A 53 -0.32 -10.30 -2.66
C VAL A 53 0.76 -9.62 -1.83
N VAL A 54 1.83 -10.34 -1.53
CA VAL A 54 3.09 -9.77 -1.02
C VAL A 54 4.12 -9.82 -2.13
N GLY A 55 4.57 -8.66 -2.61
CA GLY A 55 5.67 -8.55 -3.56
C GLY A 55 6.95 -8.14 -2.84
N TYR A 56 8.10 -8.74 -3.13
CA TYR A 56 9.38 -8.30 -2.59
C TYR A 56 10.50 -8.32 -3.62
N LYS A 57 11.45 -7.40 -3.45
CA LYS A 57 12.67 -7.25 -4.26
C LYS A 57 13.84 -6.89 -3.35
N TYR A 58 14.98 -7.55 -3.56
CA TYR A 58 16.22 -7.25 -2.85
C TYR A 58 16.92 -6.05 -3.47
N LEU A 59 17.34 -5.11 -2.63
CA LEU A 59 18.11 -3.93 -3.02
C LEU A 59 19.61 -4.22 -2.98
N ASN A 60 20.06 -5.32 -3.57
CA ASN A 60 21.48 -5.71 -3.55
C ASN A 60 22.11 -5.31 -4.88
N TYR A 61 23.06 -4.36 -4.85
CA TYR A 61 23.67 -3.89 -6.10
C TYR A 61 25.20 -4.00 -6.19
N TYR A 62 26.01 -3.96 -5.11
CA TYR A 62 27.46 -3.74 -5.34
C TYR A 62 28.54 -4.37 -4.43
N SER A 63 28.27 -5.28 -3.49
CA SER A 63 29.38 -5.84 -2.69
C SER A 63 29.20 -7.30 -2.21
N PRO A 64 30.28 -8.11 -2.17
CA PRO A 64 30.27 -9.44 -1.55
C PRO A 64 30.03 -9.42 -0.02
N GLN A 65 30.02 -8.23 0.61
CA GLN A 65 29.53 -8.04 1.98
C GLN A 65 28.03 -7.71 1.89
N VAL A 66 27.17 -8.71 2.09
CA VAL A 66 25.77 -8.63 1.67
C VAL A 66 24.92 -7.91 2.72
N ASP A 67 24.93 -6.58 2.67
CA ASP A 67 23.84 -5.79 3.23
C ASP A 67 22.54 -6.21 2.49
N ASN A 68 21.48 -6.57 3.20
CA ASN A 68 20.25 -7.11 2.62
C ASN A 68 19.07 -6.23 2.97
N ILE A 69 18.59 -5.47 2.00
CA ILE A 69 17.43 -4.60 2.19
C ILE A 69 16.31 -5.03 1.28
N ASP A 70 15.18 -5.33 1.89
CA ASP A 70 14.04 -5.90 1.21
C ASP A 70 13.00 -4.81 0.99
N SER A 71 12.81 -4.41 -0.26
CA SER A 71 11.68 -3.61 -0.70
C SER A 71 10.46 -4.52 -0.81
N THR A 72 9.46 -4.31 0.04
CA THR A 72 8.26 -5.16 0.12
C THR A 72 6.99 -4.36 -0.13
N LEU A 73 6.20 -4.76 -1.11
CA LEU A 73 4.83 -4.30 -1.32
C LEU A 73 3.86 -5.22 -0.58
N LEU A 74 2.96 -4.64 0.21
CA LEU A 74 1.83 -5.35 0.81
C LEU A 74 0.58 -4.90 0.08
N ILE A 75 -0.07 -5.80 -0.64
CA ILE A 75 -1.06 -5.42 -1.65
C ILE A 75 -2.42 -6.02 -1.30
N GLU A 76 -3.41 -5.15 -1.26
CA GLU A 76 -4.83 -5.49 -1.22
C GLU A 76 -5.47 -5.08 -2.55
N CYS A 77 -6.19 -6.01 -3.15
CA CYS A 77 -6.83 -5.89 -4.45
C CYS A 77 -8.32 -5.62 -4.27
N MET A 78 -8.80 -4.51 -4.82
CA MET A 78 -10.19 -4.10 -4.69
C MET A 78 -10.88 -4.12 -6.05
N ASN A 79 -11.72 -5.14 -6.26
CA ASN A 79 -12.64 -5.18 -7.40
C ASN A 79 -13.83 -4.24 -7.17
N ASN A 80 -13.62 -2.94 -7.39
CA ASN A 80 -14.68 -1.93 -7.29
C ASN A 80 -15.39 -1.74 -8.64
N LYS A 81 -16.71 -1.97 -8.66
CA LYS A 81 -17.56 -1.66 -9.82
C LYS A 81 -17.85 -0.16 -9.95
N GLU A 82 -18.00 0.48 -8.80
CA GLU A 82 -18.29 1.90 -8.70
C GLU A 82 -17.01 2.67 -8.35
N PRO A 83 -16.91 3.95 -8.72
CA PRO A 83 -15.73 4.76 -8.43
C PRO A 83 -15.45 4.86 -6.93
N ILE A 84 -14.17 4.92 -6.58
CA ILE A 84 -13.72 5.29 -5.23
C ILE A 84 -13.32 6.75 -5.25
N VAL A 85 -13.90 7.56 -4.38
CA VAL A 85 -13.61 9.00 -4.31
C VAL A 85 -12.86 9.31 -3.02
N PHE A 86 -11.71 9.95 -3.14
CA PHE A 86 -10.93 10.47 -2.01
C PHE A 86 -11.05 11.99 -1.92
N PHE A 87 -11.14 12.52 -0.72
CA PHE A 87 -11.24 13.96 -0.48
C PHE A 87 -9.84 14.59 -0.37
N GLU A 88 -9.52 15.57 -1.22
CA GLU A 88 -8.28 16.35 -1.15
C GLU A 88 -8.31 17.34 0.02
N ASN A 89 -8.35 16.81 1.25
CA ASN A 89 -8.71 17.55 2.46
C ASN A 89 -7.53 17.84 3.40
N ILE A 90 -6.34 17.30 3.10
CA ILE A 90 -5.17 17.45 3.95
C ILE A 90 -3.96 17.94 3.17
N ARG A 91 -3.07 18.64 3.89
CA ARG A 91 -1.69 18.78 3.46
C ARG A 91 -0.95 17.47 3.78
N PRO A 92 0.16 17.15 3.09
CA PRO A 92 0.97 16.00 3.43
C PRO A 92 1.39 16.11 4.90
N LEU A 93 0.89 15.21 5.74
CA LEU A 93 1.32 15.13 7.13
C LEU A 93 2.56 14.25 7.22
N PRO A 94 3.47 14.49 8.17
CA PRO A 94 4.58 13.60 8.44
C PRO A 94 4.05 12.18 8.68
N SER A 95 4.24 11.32 7.69
CA SER A 95 3.91 9.91 7.77
C SER A 95 5.16 9.13 8.11
N ARG A 96 4.98 8.09 8.91
CA ARG A 96 5.91 6.97 8.78
C ARG A 96 5.39 6.18 7.60
N ILE A 97 6.11 6.22 6.49
CA ILE A 97 6.02 5.07 5.60
C ILE A 97 6.23 3.84 6.47
N ALA A 98 5.47 2.77 6.22
CA ALA A 98 5.59 1.52 6.93
C ALA A 98 6.93 0.80 6.67
N ALA A 99 8.01 1.55 6.53
CA ALA A 99 9.35 1.16 6.94
C ALA A 99 9.29 0.82 8.44
N LEU A 100 8.63 -0.28 8.77
CA LEU A 100 8.67 -0.79 10.12
C LEU A 100 10.10 -1.20 10.38
N ASN A 101 10.71 -0.44 11.28
CA ASN A 101 11.91 -0.81 12.00
C ASN A 101 11.91 -2.30 12.29
N PHE A 102 12.83 -2.99 11.65
CA PHE A 102 13.46 -4.13 12.28
C PHE A 102 14.87 -3.72 12.64
N THR A 103 15.07 -3.55 13.94
CA THR A 103 16.19 -3.99 14.79
C THR A 103 17.65 -3.92 14.30
N ILE A 104 17.94 -3.46 13.08
CA ILE A 104 19.21 -3.66 12.40
C ILE A 104 19.71 -2.34 11.76
N LEU A 105 18.87 -1.31 11.73
CA LEU A 105 19.22 0.01 11.21
C LEU A 105 19.15 1.04 12.33
N ASN A 106 20.27 1.73 12.58
CA ASN A 106 20.37 2.72 13.66
C ASN A 106 19.50 3.97 13.40
N GLU A 107 19.44 4.88 14.37
CA GLU A 107 18.68 6.13 14.25
C GLU A 107 19.08 6.98 13.03
N ASN A 108 20.32 6.83 12.54
CA ASN A 108 20.81 7.53 11.36
C ASN A 108 20.09 7.06 10.08
N PHE A 109 19.63 5.81 10.02
CA PHE A 109 18.84 5.32 8.89
C PHE A 109 17.55 6.10 8.69
N TRP A 110 16.87 6.49 9.76
CA TRP A 110 15.65 7.30 9.67
C TRP A 110 15.90 8.66 9.08
N SER A 111 17.01 9.28 9.47
CA SER A 111 17.43 10.58 8.93
C SER A 111 17.74 10.45 7.44
N ILE A 112 18.45 9.40 7.04
CA ILE A 112 18.75 9.08 5.64
C ILE A 112 17.48 8.84 4.85
N LEU A 113 16.61 7.95 5.31
CA LEU A 113 15.36 7.60 4.63
C LEU A 113 14.45 8.82 4.48
N SER A 114 14.28 9.60 5.56
CA SER A 114 13.46 10.82 5.54
C SER A 114 14.01 11.85 4.57
N TRP A 115 15.34 12.00 4.50
CA TRP A 115 15.99 12.91 3.57
C TRP A 115 15.83 12.46 2.12
N THR A 116 16.12 11.19 1.81
CA THR A 116 15.93 10.60 0.47
C THR A 116 14.48 10.76 0.01
N GLN A 117 13.52 10.44 0.86
CA GLN A 117 12.11 10.61 0.55
C GLN A 117 11.72 12.07 0.37
N SER A 118 12.28 12.99 1.16
CA SER A 118 12.02 14.43 0.99
C SER A 118 12.55 14.92 -0.35
N GLU A 119 13.73 14.45 -0.77
CA GLU A 119 14.31 14.81 -2.07
C GLU A 119 13.44 14.27 -3.22
N LEU A 120 13.00 13.02 -3.13
CA LEU A 120 12.12 12.40 -4.14
C LEU A 120 10.73 13.04 -4.18
N LYS A 121 10.14 13.33 -3.01
CA LYS A 121 8.84 14.01 -2.89
C LYS A 121 8.89 15.42 -3.47
N SER A 122 10.03 16.12 -3.37
CA SER A 122 10.16 17.45 -3.99
C SER A 122 10.00 17.43 -5.52
N LYS A 123 10.24 16.28 -6.15
CA LYS A 123 10.14 16.08 -7.60
C LYS A 123 8.75 15.64 -8.06
N LYS A 124 7.84 15.26 -7.14
CA LYS A 124 6.52 14.68 -7.46
C LYS A 124 5.40 15.30 -6.62
N THR A 125 4.34 15.77 -7.28
CA THR A 125 3.14 16.29 -6.59
C THR A 125 2.12 15.18 -6.37
N PHE A 126 2.06 14.65 -5.16
CA PHE A 126 1.03 13.67 -4.78
C PHE A 126 -0.23 14.34 -4.26
N VAL A 127 -1.37 13.71 -4.52
CA VAL A 127 -2.65 14.04 -3.87
C VAL A 127 -2.74 13.26 -2.57
N TYR A 128 -3.00 13.97 -1.48
CA TYR A 128 -3.18 13.38 -0.16
C TYR A 128 -4.64 13.44 0.28
N SER A 129 -5.07 12.41 0.98
CA SER A 129 -6.41 12.32 1.56
C SER A 129 -6.38 11.57 2.88
N SER A 130 -7.25 11.93 3.81
CA SER A 130 -7.57 11.12 5.01
C SER A 130 -8.98 10.54 4.99
N GLN A 131 -9.75 10.80 3.93
CA GLN A 131 -11.15 10.39 3.82
C GLN A 131 -11.47 9.88 2.42
N TYR A 132 -12.35 8.88 2.35
CA TYR A 132 -12.85 8.38 1.08
C TYR A 132 -14.27 7.87 1.23
N CYS A 133 -14.94 7.72 0.09
CA CYS A 133 -16.25 7.09 0.03
C CYS A 133 -16.38 6.22 -1.22
N SER A 134 -17.43 5.41 -1.24
CA SER A 134 -17.89 4.70 -2.43
C SER A 134 -19.39 4.85 -2.60
N PHE A 135 -19.89 4.41 -3.75
CA PHE A 135 -21.27 4.63 -4.14
C PHE A 135 -22.05 3.32 -4.17
N THR A 136 -23.33 3.40 -3.81
CA THR A 136 -24.27 2.30 -4.02
C THR A 136 -25.63 2.86 -4.42
N LYS A 137 -26.44 2.03 -5.09
CA LYS A 137 -27.82 2.36 -5.42
C LYS A 137 -28.77 1.86 -4.35
N VAL A 138 -29.58 2.75 -3.79
CA VAL A 138 -30.68 2.42 -2.87
C VAL A 138 -32.01 2.49 -3.61
N GLN A 139 -32.69 1.34 -3.72
CA GLN A 139 -33.94 1.22 -4.48
C GLN A 139 -35.03 2.18 -4.01
N LYS A 140 -35.10 2.47 -2.71
CA LYS A 140 -36.07 3.44 -2.16
C LYS A 140 -35.86 4.83 -2.75
N LEU A 141 -34.61 5.31 -2.81
CA LEU A 141 -34.27 6.63 -3.36
C LEU A 141 -34.45 6.69 -4.89
N ILE A 142 -34.25 5.58 -5.60
CA ILE A 142 -34.59 5.50 -7.03
C ILE A 142 -36.08 5.82 -7.24
N LYS A 143 -36.96 5.25 -6.41
CA LYS A 143 -38.41 5.46 -6.52
C LYS A 143 -38.84 6.87 -6.14
N GLU A 144 -38.18 7.49 -5.15
CA GLU A 144 -38.57 8.79 -4.59
C GLU A 144 -37.98 9.98 -5.35
N PHE A 145 -36.72 9.90 -5.80
CA PHE A 145 -35.98 11.05 -6.33
C PHE A 145 -35.48 10.88 -7.77
N ASN A 146 -35.85 9.76 -8.42
CA ASN A 146 -35.29 9.36 -9.73
C ASN A 146 -33.74 9.32 -9.76
N ASN A 147 -33.12 9.30 -8.57
CA ASN A 147 -31.69 9.21 -8.35
C ASN A 147 -31.48 8.37 -7.08
N GLY A 148 -30.92 7.18 -7.26
CA GLY A 148 -30.74 6.21 -6.18
C GLY A 148 -29.38 6.23 -5.52
N TRP A 149 -28.47 7.08 -5.96
CA TRP A 149 -27.08 7.01 -5.54
C TRP A 149 -26.88 7.66 -4.18
N ILE A 150 -26.19 6.95 -3.29
CA ILE A 150 -25.68 7.50 -2.05
C ILE A 150 -24.19 7.25 -1.93
N ALA A 151 -23.49 8.22 -1.34
CA ALA A 151 -22.13 8.02 -0.88
C ALA A 151 -22.18 7.33 0.49
N LEU A 152 -21.38 6.28 0.65
CA LEU A 152 -21.22 5.55 1.89
C LEU A 152 -19.75 5.52 2.26
N HIS A 153 -19.49 5.46 3.57
CA HIS A 153 -18.21 4.96 4.05
C HIS A 153 -18.27 3.43 4.00
N PRO A 154 -17.46 2.78 3.17
CA PRO A 154 -17.55 1.32 3.01
C PRO A 154 -16.87 0.61 4.18
N ASP A 155 -17.66 -0.08 5.00
CA ASP A 155 -17.15 -0.84 6.16
C ASP A 155 -16.18 -1.95 5.73
N ILE A 156 -16.50 -2.67 4.65
CA ILE A 156 -15.67 -3.76 4.09
C ILE A 156 -14.28 -3.26 3.64
N LYS A 157 -14.11 -1.98 3.33
CA LYS A 157 -12.81 -1.43 2.90
C LYS A 157 -11.95 -0.96 4.05
N HIS A 158 -12.52 -0.82 5.25
CA HIS A 158 -11.74 -0.75 6.47
C HIS A 158 -11.00 -2.06 6.73
N ASP A 159 -11.50 -3.20 6.23
CA ASP A 159 -10.84 -4.49 6.41
C ASP A 159 -9.50 -4.53 5.67
N SER A 160 -9.41 -4.10 4.40
CA SER A 160 -8.12 -4.07 3.69
C SER A 160 -7.08 -3.17 4.38
N ILE A 161 -7.49 -1.99 4.85
CA ILE A 161 -6.61 -1.08 5.60
C ILE A 161 -6.12 -1.74 6.89
N ASN A 162 -7.03 -2.38 7.62
CA ASN A 162 -6.73 -3.08 8.85
C ASN A 162 -5.82 -4.28 8.61
N SER A 163 -6.08 -5.09 7.58
CA SER A 163 -5.25 -6.24 7.19
C SER A 163 -3.82 -5.80 6.91
N LEU A 164 -3.63 -4.75 6.08
CA LEU A 164 -2.30 -4.19 5.80
C LEU A 164 -1.57 -3.78 7.08
N PHE A 165 -2.25 -3.05 7.97
CA PHE A 165 -1.65 -2.61 9.23
C PHE A 165 -1.33 -3.78 10.16
N GLN A 166 -2.24 -4.74 10.30
CA GLN A 166 -2.07 -5.89 11.16
C GLN A 166 -0.96 -6.82 10.66
N TYR A 167 -0.82 -7.01 9.34
CA TYR A 167 0.30 -7.75 8.75
C TYR A 167 1.63 -7.11 9.13
N ILE A 168 1.69 -5.79 9.04
CA ILE A 168 2.82 -4.96 9.45
C ILE A 168 3.14 -5.18 10.93
N GLN A 169 2.16 -5.13 11.83
CA GLN A 169 2.39 -5.44 13.26
C GLN A 169 2.85 -6.88 13.49
N PHE A 170 2.26 -7.85 12.78
CA PHE A 170 2.67 -9.25 12.84
C PHE A 170 4.15 -9.40 12.45
N LYS A 171 4.53 -8.87 11.29
CA LYS A 171 5.93 -8.86 10.85
C LYS A 171 6.80 -8.16 11.88
N ARG A 172 6.39 -7.00 12.42
CA ARG A 172 7.11 -6.30 13.49
C ARG A 172 7.52 -7.23 14.64
N THR A 173 6.60 -8.11 15.06
CA THR A 173 6.88 -9.07 16.13
C THR A 173 7.83 -10.19 15.71
N GLU A 174 7.71 -10.73 14.49
CA GLU A 174 8.57 -11.82 14.00
C GLU A 174 10.07 -11.50 13.98
N HIS A 175 10.44 -10.22 13.88
CA HIS A 175 11.85 -9.83 13.84
C HIS A 175 12.30 -9.06 15.10
N LYS A 176 11.43 -8.88 16.10
CA LYS A 176 11.76 -8.14 17.33
C LYS A 176 12.98 -8.72 18.05
N ASP A 177 13.17 -10.03 17.98
CA ASP A 177 14.24 -10.75 18.68
C ASP A 177 15.48 -11.02 17.80
N LYS A 178 15.47 -10.58 16.54
CA LYS A 178 16.64 -10.72 15.66
C LYS A 178 17.69 -9.69 16.05
N LYS A 179 18.75 -10.14 16.73
CA LYS A 179 19.90 -9.31 17.10
C LYS A 179 20.67 -8.88 15.86
N ASN A 180 21.12 -7.63 15.86
CA ASN A 180 22.06 -7.15 14.86
C ASN A 180 23.43 -7.80 15.10
N THR A 181 24.05 -8.26 14.02
CA THR A 181 25.48 -8.55 13.99
C THR A 181 26.13 -7.33 13.32
N ASN A 182 27.12 -6.70 13.94
CA ASN A 182 27.79 -5.48 13.42
C ASN A 182 28.52 -5.67 12.06
N GLU A 183 28.23 -6.73 11.34
CA GLU A 183 28.88 -7.11 10.08
C GLU A 183 28.05 -6.69 8.86
N PHE A 184 26.72 -6.66 8.96
CA PHE A 184 25.81 -6.43 7.82
C PHE A 184 24.60 -5.60 8.19
N ILE A 185 24.24 -4.69 7.29
CA ILE A 185 22.96 -3.98 7.34
C ILE A 185 21.88 -4.92 6.81
N LYS A 186 20.82 -5.15 7.57
CA LYS A 186 19.60 -5.80 7.09
C LYS A 186 18.41 -4.90 7.35
N GLY A 187 17.50 -4.80 6.40
CA GLY A 187 16.33 -3.93 6.53
C GLY A 187 15.16 -4.49 5.77
N PHE A 188 13.96 -4.23 6.25
CA PHE A 188 12.75 -4.53 5.51
C PHE A 188 11.93 -3.24 5.41
N TYR A 189 11.47 -2.95 4.21
CA TYR A 189 10.73 -1.75 3.90
C TYR A 189 9.36 -2.14 3.36
N TYR A 190 8.31 -1.98 4.16
CA TYR A 190 6.96 -2.31 3.72
C TYR A 190 6.25 -1.08 3.14
N ARG A 191 5.64 -1.26 1.97
CA ARG A 191 4.83 -0.29 1.24
C ARG A 191 3.41 -0.83 1.13
N PRO A 192 2.49 -0.36 2.00
CA PRO A 192 1.08 -0.71 1.89
C PRO A 192 0.49 -0.13 0.61
N LEU A 193 -0.16 -0.97 -0.17
CA LEU A 193 -0.70 -0.63 -1.48
C LEU A 193 -2.11 -1.19 -1.61
N ILE A 194 -3.05 -0.36 -2.04
CA ILE A 194 -4.39 -0.78 -2.47
C ILE A 194 -4.47 -0.58 -3.98
N ILE A 195 -4.83 -1.63 -4.70
CA ILE A 195 -5.01 -1.59 -6.15
C ILE A 195 -6.48 -1.71 -6.50
N LEU A 196 -7.00 -0.70 -7.20
CA LEU A 196 -8.38 -0.62 -7.64
C LEU A 196 -8.51 -1.10 -9.09
N GLN A 197 -9.45 -2.00 -9.36
CA GLN A 197 -9.79 -2.37 -10.74
C GLN A 197 -10.54 -1.25 -11.46
N GLY A 198 -11.42 -0.54 -10.75
CA GLY A 198 -12.28 0.50 -11.29
C GLY A 198 -11.67 1.90 -11.21
N GLU A 199 -12.54 2.90 -11.26
CA GLU A 199 -12.13 4.30 -11.25
C GLU A 199 -11.67 4.77 -9.86
N LEU A 200 -10.57 5.54 -9.86
CA LEU A 200 -10.07 6.29 -8.71
C LEU A 200 -10.27 7.78 -8.98
N LEU A 201 -11.02 8.44 -8.11
CA LEU A 201 -11.35 9.84 -8.22
C LEU A 201 -10.83 10.60 -7.01
N SER A 202 -10.47 11.86 -7.21
CA SER A 202 -10.30 12.81 -6.12
C SER A 202 -11.34 13.92 -6.19
N VAL A 203 -11.75 14.42 -5.02
CA VAL A 203 -12.69 15.53 -4.90
C VAL A 203 -12.11 16.64 -4.05
N LYS A 204 -12.25 17.87 -4.52
CA LYS A 204 -11.88 19.08 -3.79
C LYS A 204 -13.08 19.98 -3.67
N GLN A 205 -13.47 20.29 -2.43
CA GLN A 205 -14.54 21.24 -2.16
C GLN A 205 -13.94 22.64 -1.98
N LYS A 206 -14.22 23.54 -2.93
CA LYS A 206 -13.97 24.99 -2.79
C LYS A 206 -15.33 25.69 -2.70
N LYS A 207 -15.63 26.61 -3.63
CA LYS A 207 -16.98 27.14 -3.85
C LYS A 207 -17.87 26.13 -4.60
N GLU A 208 -17.25 25.37 -5.50
CA GLU A 208 -17.87 24.28 -6.25
C GLU A 208 -17.12 22.97 -5.99
N LEU A 209 -17.76 21.86 -6.34
CA LEU A 209 -17.19 20.52 -6.22
C LEU A 209 -16.34 20.20 -7.47
N GLU A 210 -15.03 20.09 -7.28
CA GLU A 210 -14.09 19.74 -8.35
C GLU A 210 -13.77 18.25 -8.25
N ILE A 211 -14.18 17.44 -9.23
CA ILE A 211 -13.92 16.00 -9.29
C ILE A 211 -12.89 15.72 -10.40
N LYS A 212 -11.87 14.92 -10.09
CA LYS A 212 -10.81 14.55 -11.03
C LYS A 212 -10.54 13.06 -11.06
N ASN A 213 -10.33 12.52 -12.25
CA ASN A 213 -9.74 11.19 -12.42
C ASN A 213 -8.30 11.20 -11.93
N ARG A 214 -7.94 10.18 -11.15
CA ARG A 214 -6.60 9.95 -10.62
C ARG A 214 -6.18 8.52 -10.89
N ASN A 215 -4.88 8.30 -10.91
CA ASN A 215 -4.29 6.96 -10.99
C ASN A 215 -3.53 6.61 -9.71
N HIS A 216 -3.26 7.60 -8.86
CA HIS A 216 -2.49 7.48 -7.64
C HIS A 216 -2.92 8.54 -6.61
N ILE A 217 -3.24 8.09 -5.40
CA ILE A 217 -3.53 8.92 -4.22
C ILE A 217 -2.76 8.35 -3.02
N LYS A 218 -2.19 9.24 -2.20
CA LYS A 218 -1.60 8.89 -0.89
C LYS A 218 -2.68 9.02 0.17
N PHE A 219 -3.15 7.90 0.71
CA PHE A 219 -4.15 7.87 1.75
C PHE A 219 -3.50 7.78 3.14
N GLN A 220 -3.76 8.78 3.99
CA GLN A 220 -3.17 8.88 5.33
C GLN A 220 -4.18 8.45 6.39
N VAL A 221 -3.87 7.36 7.09
CA VAL A 221 -4.69 6.84 8.18
C VAL A 221 -4.05 7.22 9.51
N ALA A 222 -4.83 7.85 10.39
CA ALA A 222 -4.41 8.07 11.77
C ALA A 222 -4.54 6.76 12.54
N ILE A 223 -3.43 6.24 13.06
CA ILE A 223 -3.48 5.02 13.87
C ILE A 223 -3.12 5.36 15.30
N THR A 224 -4.09 5.16 16.19
CA THR A 224 -4.05 5.59 17.60
C THR A 224 -2.97 4.90 18.42
N ASP A 225 -2.56 3.69 18.02
CA ASP A 225 -1.50 2.90 18.68
C ASP A 225 -0.08 3.23 18.18
N ASN A 226 0.08 4.14 17.20
CA ASN A 226 1.38 4.58 16.67
C ASN A 226 1.85 5.93 17.24
N GLY A 227 1.44 6.28 18.46
CA GLY A 227 1.83 7.55 19.11
C GLY A 227 1.33 8.78 18.35
N GLY A 228 0.14 8.70 17.74
CA GLY A 228 -0.48 9.79 17.00
C GLY A 228 0.09 10.04 15.60
N LYS A 229 0.86 9.10 15.04
CA LYS A 229 1.46 9.23 13.70
C LYS A 229 0.57 8.66 12.60
N TYR A 230 0.69 9.24 11.41
CA TYR A 230 -0.02 8.81 10.22
C TYR A 230 0.70 7.67 9.52
N PHE A 231 -0.10 6.79 8.93
CA PHE A 231 0.31 5.68 8.09
C PHE A 231 -0.10 5.97 6.66
N ASP A 232 0.88 5.99 5.74
CA ASP A 232 0.61 6.20 4.32
C ASP A 232 0.30 4.87 3.64
N ILE A 233 -0.81 4.86 2.92
CA ILE A 233 -1.21 3.79 2.01
C ILE A 233 -1.24 4.38 0.61
N ASP A 234 -0.51 3.77 -0.31
CA ASP A 234 -0.63 4.08 -1.71
C ASP A 234 -1.93 3.47 -2.26
N VAL A 235 -2.76 4.28 -2.91
CA VAL A 235 -3.97 3.81 -3.58
C VAL A 235 -3.83 4.10 -5.06
N ILE A 236 -3.81 3.05 -5.88
CA ILE A 236 -3.60 3.18 -7.32
C ILE A 236 -4.69 2.43 -8.11
N THR A 237 -4.85 2.79 -9.37
CA THR A 237 -5.61 1.96 -10.32
C THR A 237 -4.72 0.84 -10.86
N GLU A 238 -5.29 -0.33 -11.16
CA GLU A 238 -4.59 -1.49 -11.76
C GLU A 238 -3.72 -1.08 -12.96
N LYS A 239 -4.29 -0.31 -13.90
CA LYS A 239 -3.60 0.18 -15.10
C LYS A 239 -2.33 1.02 -14.83
N HIS A 240 -2.20 1.57 -13.63
CA HIS A 240 -1.07 2.42 -13.24
C HIS A 240 0.02 1.64 -12.50
N LEU A 241 -0.21 0.36 -12.15
CA LEU A 241 0.77 -0.47 -11.45
C LEU A 241 2.14 -0.49 -12.16
N PRO A 242 2.27 -0.68 -13.49
CA PRO A 242 3.59 -0.68 -14.13
C PRO A 242 4.34 0.66 -14.00
N GLU A 243 3.64 1.79 -14.05
CA GLU A 243 4.25 3.11 -13.84
C GLU A 243 4.63 3.30 -12.37
N TYR A 244 3.75 2.90 -11.44
CA TYR A 244 4.02 2.93 -10.01
C TYR A 244 5.27 2.12 -9.64
N LEU A 245 5.45 0.92 -10.20
CA LEU A 245 6.64 0.10 -9.94
C LEU A 245 7.94 0.79 -10.37
N LYS A 246 7.92 1.59 -11.46
CA LYS A 246 9.08 2.43 -11.83
C LYS A 246 9.35 3.51 -10.79
N LEU A 247 8.30 4.13 -10.24
CA LEU A 247 8.46 5.11 -9.15
C LEU A 247 9.09 4.46 -7.92
N ILE A 248 8.72 3.22 -7.60
CA ILE A 248 9.30 2.45 -6.50
C ILE A 248 10.75 2.10 -6.78
N GLU A 249 11.09 1.68 -8.00
CA GLU A 249 12.47 1.38 -8.38
C GLU A 249 13.38 2.62 -8.32
N GLU A 250 12.90 3.79 -8.74
CA GLU A 250 13.61 5.06 -8.55
C GLU A 250 13.88 5.37 -7.07
N GLU A 251 12.88 5.14 -6.20
CA GLU A 251 13.01 5.33 -4.76
C GLU A 251 14.00 4.33 -4.15
N ASP A 252 13.86 3.06 -4.51
CA ASP A 252 14.71 1.96 -4.04
C ASP A 252 16.17 2.17 -4.43
N ASN A 253 16.45 2.60 -5.66
CA ASN A 253 17.81 2.94 -6.10
C ASN A 253 18.39 4.13 -5.32
N ALA A 254 17.57 5.15 -5.05
CA ALA A 254 18.02 6.29 -4.24
C ALA A 254 18.31 5.89 -2.78
N ILE A 255 17.50 4.99 -2.22
CA ILE A 255 17.73 4.42 -0.88
C ILE A 255 19.03 3.60 -0.87
N ALA A 256 19.22 2.70 -1.83
CA ALA A 256 20.42 1.86 -1.93
C ALA A 256 21.71 2.69 -2.02
N ASN A 257 21.75 3.68 -2.91
CA ASN A 257 22.89 4.60 -3.07
C ASN A 257 23.22 5.35 -1.78
N MET A 258 22.19 5.73 -1.02
CA MET A 258 22.37 6.45 0.24
C MET A 258 22.91 5.57 1.35
N ILE A 259 22.51 4.30 1.37
CA ILE A 259 23.00 3.34 2.35
C ILE A 259 24.46 3.02 2.07
N GLU A 260 24.83 2.83 0.81
CA GLU A 260 26.23 2.67 0.41
C GLU A 260 27.06 3.88 0.84
N LYS A 261 26.60 5.10 0.54
CA LYS A 261 27.29 6.35 0.90
C LYS A 261 27.47 6.56 2.41
N HIS A 262 26.56 6.04 3.23
CA HIS A 262 26.54 6.25 4.67
C HIS A 262 26.74 4.98 5.50
N ARG A 263 27.25 3.92 4.87
CA ARG A 263 27.35 2.58 5.46
C ARG A 263 28.05 2.55 6.82
N GLU A 264 29.20 3.21 6.94
CA GLU A 264 29.98 3.26 8.19
C GLU A 264 29.12 3.79 9.35
N LYS A 265 28.40 4.90 9.10
CA LYS A 265 27.50 5.50 10.08
C LYS A 265 26.26 4.69 10.39
N LEU A 266 25.96 3.63 9.63
CA LEU A 266 24.80 2.76 9.83
C LEU A 266 25.16 1.51 10.65
N ILE A 267 26.46 1.16 10.72
CA ILE A 267 26.99 -0.01 11.40
C ILE A 267 27.58 0.36 12.78
N ASP A 268 28.05 1.61 12.93
CA ASP A 268 28.40 2.24 14.22
C ASP A 268 27.17 2.43 15.14
#